data_AF-A0A7R9M0L9-F1
#
_entry.id   AF-A0A7R9M0L9-F1
#
_cell.length_a   1.000
_cell.length_b   1.000
_cell.length_c   1.000
_cell.angle_alpha   90.00
_cell.angle_beta   90.00
_cell.angle_gamma   90.00
#
_symmetry.space_group_name_H-M   'P 1'
#
loop_
_entity.id
_entity.type
_entity.pdbx_description
1 polymer ?
#
loop_
_entity_poly.entity_id
_entity_poly.type
_entity_poly.pdbx_seq_one_letter_code
_entity_poly.pdbx_strand_id
1 'polypeptide(L)'
;MSEKRYFINPYEDFGPSDGVLDATGDELNGRVKEDLMKNLTKLLKSFEDEVNETINPDDCSVYTGSTGYALLYLHLALVFNDHKLLDKAIAYTEPLVDTSGKRRLTYITGDSG
;
A
#
# COMPACT_ATOMS: atom_id res chain seq x y z
N MET A 1 19.98 21.94 -9.81
CA MET A 1 19.27 21.18 -8.76
C MET A 1 17.92 21.85 -8.57
N SER A 2 16.81 21.13 -8.74
CA SER A 2 15.47 21.74 -8.65
C SER A 2 15.27 22.44 -7.30
N GLU A 3 14.94 23.72 -7.37
CA GLU A 3 14.64 24.62 -6.27
C GLU A 3 13.35 24.17 -5.56
N LYS A 4 13.45 23.86 -4.25
CA LYS A 4 12.36 23.45 -3.33
C LYS A 4 11.72 22.06 -3.60
N ARG A 5 11.92 21.11 -2.66
CA ARG A 5 11.35 19.75 -2.66
C ARG A 5 10.06 19.63 -1.83
N TYR A 6 9.21 20.66 -1.87
CA TYR A 6 7.97 20.68 -1.12
C TYR A 6 6.93 21.57 -1.81
N PHE A 7 5.66 21.28 -1.58
CA PHE A 7 4.56 22.17 -1.93
C PHE A 7 4.19 23.03 -0.73
N ILE A 8 3.75 24.27 -0.95
CA ILE A 8 3.21 25.10 0.12
C ILE A 8 1.91 24.43 0.58
N ASN A 9 1.83 24.10 1.88
CA ASN A 9 0.66 23.47 2.47
C ASN A 9 -0.56 24.41 2.33
N PRO A 10 -1.61 24.03 1.58
CA PRO A 10 -2.80 24.86 1.44
C PRO A 10 -3.76 24.72 2.63
N TYR A 11 -3.53 23.76 3.51
CA TYR A 11 -4.42 23.44 4.62
C TYR A 11 -4.09 24.28 5.86
N GLU A 12 -5.13 24.69 6.58
CA GLU A 12 -5.00 25.36 7.87
C GLU A 12 -4.47 24.38 8.94
N ASP A 13 -3.96 24.93 10.04
CA ASP A 13 -3.53 24.12 11.19
C ASP A 13 -4.74 23.52 11.92
N PHE A 14 -4.51 22.45 12.67
CA PHE A 14 -5.58 21.66 13.27
C PHE A 14 -6.51 22.49 14.16
N GLY A 15 -7.81 22.41 13.87
CA GLY A 15 -8.88 23.04 14.62
C GLY A 15 -9.88 22.02 15.18
N PRO A 16 -10.53 22.32 16.32
CA PRO A 16 -11.55 21.43 16.91
C PRO A 16 -12.79 21.21 16.01
N SER A 17 -12.90 21.92 14.89
CA SER A 17 -14.04 21.89 13.97
C SER A 17 -13.70 21.31 12.59
N ASP A 18 -12.55 20.65 12.42
CA ASP A 18 -12.02 20.23 11.11
C ASP A 18 -12.88 19.16 10.40
N GLY A 19 -13.84 18.54 11.10
CA GLY A 19 -14.83 17.64 10.52
C GLY A 19 -14.28 16.32 9.98
N VAL A 20 -12.97 16.07 10.18
CA VAL A 20 -12.26 14.84 9.79
C VAL A 20 -12.63 13.70 10.72
N LEU A 21 -12.76 13.99 12.01
CA LEU A 21 -13.16 13.04 13.04
C LEU A 21 -14.67 13.09 13.27
N ASP A 22 -15.20 12.02 13.84
CA ASP A 22 -16.58 11.92 14.29
C ASP A 22 -16.85 12.83 15.50
N ALA A 23 -18.09 12.83 15.99
CA ALA A 23 -18.46 13.69 17.12
C ALA A 23 -17.77 13.31 18.44
N THR A 24 -17.23 12.10 18.55
CA THR A 24 -16.47 11.64 19.73
C THR A 24 -14.97 11.97 19.63
N GLY A 25 -14.46 12.13 18.42
CA GLY A 25 -13.05 12.40 18.15
C GLY A 25 -12.19 11.13 18.03
N ASP A 26 -12.78 9.94 18.14
CA ASP A 26 -12.06 8.67 18.17
C ASP A 26 -12.03 7.98 16.80
N GLU A 27 -12.97 8.29 15.90
CA GLU A 27 -13.06 7.68 14.58
C GLU A 27 -13.09 8.71 13.45
N LEU A 28 -12.75 8.26 12.23
CA LEU A 28 -12.94 9.07 11.03
C LEU A 28 -14.42 9.27 10.74
N ASN A 29 -14.80 10.49 10.37
CA ASN A 29 -16.13 10.80 9.88
C ASN A 29 -16.47 9.90 8.68
N GLY A 30 -17.70 9.39 8.63
CA GLY A 30 -18.18 8.50 7.57
C GLY A 30 -17.95 9.05 6.16
N ARG A 31 -18.08 10.37 5.97
CA ARG A 31 -17.84 11.02 4.67
C ARG A 31 -16.38 10.90 4.22
N VAL A 32 -15.43 11.11 5.14
CA VAL A 32 -13.99 10.96 4.89
C VAL A 32 -13.65 9.50 4.63
N LYS A 33 -14.24 8.59 5.40
CA LYS A 33 -14.07 7.15 5.20
C LYS A 33 -14.54 6.70 3.81
N GLU A 34 -15.70 7.18 3.35
CA GLU A 34 -16.21 6.91 2.00
C GLU A 34 -15.29 7.44 0.91
N ASP A 35 -14.80 8.67 1.05
CA ASP A 35 -13.87 9.27 0.08
C ASP A 35 -12.53 8.53 0.04
N LEU A 36 -12.00 8.10 1.18
CA LEU A 36 -10.80 7.26 1.27
C LEU A 36 -11.02 5.91 0.58
N MET A 37 -12.14 5.25 0.84
CA MET A 37 -12.47 3.96 0.22
C MET A 37 -12.62 4.06 -1.29
N LYS A 38 -13.23 5.15 -1.77
CA LYS A 38 -13.37 5.43 -3.21
C LYS A 38 -12.01 5.64 -3.86
N ASN A 39 -11.14 6.44 -3.25
CA ASN A 39 -9.80 6.69 -3.77
C ASN A 39 -8.92 5.44 -3.71
N LEU A 40 -9.01 4.65 -2.64
CA LEU A 40 -8.30 3.38 -2.50
C LEU A 40 -8.69 2.41 -3.61
N THR A 41 -9.99 2.20 -3.85
CA THR A 41 -10.48 1.35 -4.94
C THR A 41 -9.99 1.83 -6.31
N LYS A 42 -9.99 3.15 -6.53
CA LYS A 42 -9.50 3.75 -7.78
C LYS A 42 -8.01 3.51 -8.00
N LEU A 43 -7.20 3.73 -6.97
CA LEU A 43 -5.75 3.55 -7.04
C LEU A 43 -5.36 2.08 -7.17
N LEU A 44 -6.03 1.20 -6.43
CA LEU A 44 -5.80 -0.25 -6.55
C LEU A 44 -6.12 -0.77 -7.94
N LYS A 45 -7.21 -0.30 -8.56
CA LYS A 45 -7.51 -0.66 -9.95
C LYS A 45 -6.40 -0.22 -10.92
N SER A 46 -5.98 1.05 -10.82
CA SER A 46 -4.90 1.57 -11.67
C SER A 46 -3.60 0.80 -11.47
N PHE A 47 -3.29 0.45 -10.22
CA PHE A 47 -2.14 -0.36 -9.88
C PHE A 47 -2.22 -1.76 -10.50
N GLU A 48 -3.36 -2.46 -10.35
CA GLU A 48 -3.58 -3.79 -10.93
C GLU A 48 -3.48 -3.80 -12.45
N ASP A 49 -3.99 -2.76 -13.11
CA ASP A 49 -3.93 -2.61 -14.56
C ASP A 49 -2.48 -2.45 -15.05
N GLU A 50 -1.65 -1.69 -14.33
CA GLU A 50 -0.25 -1.39 -14.73
C GLU A 50 0.78 -2.43 -14.27
N VAL A 51 0.54 -3.14 -13.15
CA VAL A 51 1.56 -4.02 -12.55
C VAL A 51 1.90 -5.19 -13.48
N ASN A 52 0.92 -5.68 -14.25
CA ASN A 52 1.12 -6.79 -15.18
C ASN A 52 2.08 -6.44 -16.33
N GLU A 53 2.19 -5.15 -16.66
CA GLU A 53 3.07 -4.67 -17.74
C GLU A 53 4.44 -4.21 -17.23
N THR A 54 4.52 -3.80 -15.96
CA THR A 54 5.69 -3.09 -15.42
C THR A 54 6.50 -3.89 -14.40
N ILE A 55 5.99 -5.02 -13.92
CA ILE A 55 6.67 -5.82 -12.89
C ILE A 55 8.02 -6.36 -13.40
N ASN A 56 9.07 -6.10 -12.64
CA ASN A 56 10.37 -6.72 -12.87
C ASN A 56 10.36 -8.12 -12.25
N PRO A 57 10.41 -9.22 -13.03
CA PRO A 57 10.35 -10.57 -12.51
C PRO A 57 11.54 -10.93 -11.61
N ASP A 58 12.67 -10.22 -11.73
CA ASP A 58 13.87 -10.45 -10.93
C ASP A 58 13.87 -9.68 -9.60
N ASP A 59 12.96 -8.71 -9.41
CA ASP A 59 12.86 -7.94 -8.16
C ASP A 59 11.82 -8.55 -7.23
N CYS A 60 12.32 -9.30 -6.26
CA CYS A 60 11.56 -9.97 -5.22
C CYS A 60 11.60 -9.21 -3.87
N SER A 61 12.03 -7.95 -3.85
CA SER A 61 12.15 -7.18 -2.60
C SER A 61 10.80 -6.61 -2.13
N VAL A 62 10.70 -6.27 -0.85
CA VAL A 62 9.54 -5.52 -0.33
C VAL A 62 9.57 -4.06 -0.81
N TYR A 63 10.75 -3.51 -1.06
CA TYR A 63 10.92 -2.10 -1.43
C TYR A 63 10.32 -1.75 -2.79
N THR A 64 10.57 -2.57 -3.81
CA THR A 64 10.21 -2.31 -5.21
C THR A 64 9.69 -3.53 -5.95
N GLY A 65 9.69 -4.70 -5.31
CA GLY A 65 9.37 -5.97 -5.92
C GLY A 65 8.01 -6.55 -5.54
N SER A 66 7.78 -7.77 -6.01
CA SER A 66 6.51 -8.51 -5.81
C SER A 66 6.13 -8.70 -4.34
N THR A 67 7.10 -8.85 -3.44
CA THR A 67 6.86 -9.00 -2.00
C THR A 67 6.25 -7.74 -1.38
N GLY A 68 6.56 -6.56 -1.91
CA GLY A 68 5.92 -5.31 -1.50
C GLY A 68 4.43 -5.30 -1.85
N TYR A 69 4.09 -5.86 -3.01
CA TYR A 69 2.71 -6.02 -3.44
C TYR A 69 1.98 -7.05 -2.59
N ALA A 70 2.62 -8.18 -2.28
CA ALA A 70 2.08 -9.17 -1.35
C ALA A 70 1.78 -8.55 0.02
N LEU A 71 2.69 -7.74 0.57
CA LEU A 71 2.50 -7.05 1.83
C LEU A 71 1.31 -6.07 1.80
N LEU A 72 1.15 -5.32 0.70
CA LEU A 72 -0.01 -4.45 0.48
C LEU A 72 -1.32 -5.26 0.55
N TYR A 73 -1.42 -6.35 -0.23
CA TYR A 73 -2.63 -7.17 -0.26
C TYR A 73 -2.90 -7.90 1.06
N LEU A 74 -1.86 -8.35 1.76
CA LEU A 74 -1.99 -8.93 3.08
C LEU A 74 -2.56 -7.91 4.08
N HIS A 75 -2.05 -6.68 4.06
CA HIS A 75 -2.56 -5.61 4.93
C HIS A 75 -4.04 -5.31 4.62
N LEU A 76 -4.40 -5.19 3.33
CA LEU A 76 -5.79 -4.95 2.94
C LEU A 76 -6.70 -6.12 3.33
N ALA A 77 -6.24 -7.37 3.20
CA ALA A 77 -6.98 -8.54 3.63
C ALA A 77 -7.23 -8.54 5.14
N LEU A 78 -6.27 -8.11 5.95
CA LEU A 78 -6.43 -8.00 7.41
C LEU A 78 -7.38 -6.86 7.81
N VAL A 79 -7.31 -5.71 7.12
CA VAL A 79 -8.15 -4.54 7.42
C VAL A 79 -9.61 -4.77 6.98
N PHE A 80 -9.83 -5.36 5.80
CA PHE A 80 -11.16 -5.58 5.24
C PHE A 80 -11.74 -6.97 5.52
N ASN A 81 -10.93 -7.86 6.10
CA ASN A 81 -11.29 -9.26 6.33
C ASN A 81 -11.82 -9.96 5.06
N ASP A 82 -11.15 -9.74 3.92
CA ASP A 82 -11.53 -10.27 2.61
C ASP A 82 -10.52 -11.32 2.11
N HIS A 83 -10.98 -12.55 1.96
CA HIS A 83 -10.19 -13.68 1.48
C HIS A 83 -9.69 -13.51 0.04
N LYS A 84 -10.40 -12.77 -0.82
CA LYS A 84 -9.94 -12.54 -2.21
C LYS A 84 -8.65 -11.72 -2.25
N LEU A 85 -8.49 -10.80 -1.30
CA LEU A 85 -7.26 -10.03 -1.16
C LEU A 85 -6.12 -10.89 -0.63
N LEU A 86 -6.43 -11.87 0.23
CA LEU A 86 -5.46 -12.85 0.69
C LEU A 86 -4.96 -13.75 -0.46
N ASP A 87 -5.87 -14.22 -1.31
CA ASP A 87 -5.51 -15.02 -2.49
C ASP A 87 -4.58 -14.22 -3.42
N LYS A 88 -4.83 -12.91 -3.60
CA LYS A 88 -3.93 -12.01 -4.35
C LYS A 88 -2.56 -11.91 -3.68
N ALA A 89 -2.50 -11.76 -2.35
CA ALA A 89 -1.24 -11.70 -1.63
C ALA A 89 -0.40 -12.98 -1.87
N ILE A 90 -1.04 -14.15 -1.83
CA ILE A 90 -0.38 -15.45 -2.09
C ILE A 90 0.18 -15.49 -3.51
N ALA A 91 -0.60 -15.06 -4.52
CA ALA A 91 -0.17 -15.05 -5.91
C ALA A 91 1.11 -14.24 -6.17
N TYR A 92 1.33 -13.14 -5.42
CA TYR A 92 2.58 -12.37 -5.51
C TYR A 92 3.77 -13.02 -4.78
N THR A 93 3.51 -13.98 -3.88
CA THR A 93 4.56 -14.70 -3.12
C THR A 93 4.98 -16.04 -3.73
N GLU A 94 4.10 -16.76 -4.43
CA GLU A 94 4.41 -18.07 -5.00
C GLU A 94 5.66 -18.10 -5.89
N PRO A 95 5.91 -17.09 -6.77
CA PRO A 95 7.11 -17.07 -7.61
C PRO A 95 8.43 -16.89 -6.83
N LEU A 96 8.37 -16.49 -5.56
CA LEU A 96 9.54 -16.11 -4.74
C LEU A 96 10.24 -17.30 -4.08
N VAL A 97 9.53 -18.42 -3.92
CA VAL A 97 10.03 -19.58 -3.18
C VAL A 97 11.27 -20.17 -3.86
N ASP A 98 11.35 -20.08 -5.19
CA ASP A 98 12.45 -20.62 -6.00
C ASP A 98 13.64 -19.65 -6.18
N THR A 99 13.49 -18.34 -5.89
CA THR A 99 14.50 -17.30 -6.16
C THR A 99 15.33 -16.86 -4.95
N SER A 100 15.09 -17.43 -3.76
CA SER A 100 15.74 -17.03 -2.50
C SER A 100 17.23 -17.42 -2.41
N GLY A 101 18.08 -16.63 -3.06
CA GLY A 101 19.53 -16.80 -3.13
C GLY A 101 20.31 -16.31 -1.91
N LYS A 102 19.82 -16.49 -0.67
CA LYS A 102 20.48 -16.24 0.65
C LYS A 102 21.49 -15.08 0.73
N ARG A 103 21.31 -13.99 0.01
CA ARG A 103 22.34 -12.94 -0.16
C ARG A 103 22.07 -11.69 0.65
N ARG A 104 20.82 -11.45 1.07
CA ARG A 104 20.41 -10.24 1.79
C ARG A 104 19.44 -10.61 2.92
N LEU A 105 19.68 -10.09 4.11
CA LEU A 105 18.96 -10.48 5.36
C LEU A 105 17.93 -9.46 5.84
N THR A 106 17.74 -8.37 5.10
CA THR A 106 16.84 -7.28 5.50
C THR A 106 15.44 -7.54 4.98
N TYR A 107 14.41 -7.18 5.76
CA TYR A 107 13.01 -7.31 5.32
C TYR A 107 12.72 -6.50 4.06
N ILE A 108 13.21 -5.24 4.01
CA ILE A 108 12.87 -4.32 2.91
C ILE A 108 13.55 -4.70 1.58
N THR A 109 14.78 -5.19 1.61
CA THR A 109 15.63 -5.36 0.40
C THR A 109 16.25 -6.74 0.23
N GLY A 110 15.87 -7.69 1.08
CA GLY A 110 16.45 -9.03 1.09
C GLY A 110 15.42 -10.12 1.32
N ASP A 111 15.92 -11.33 1.49
CA ASP A 111 15.17 -12.59 1.43
C ASP A 111 14.34 -12.86 2.71
N SER A 112 14.34 -11.91 3.66
CA SER A 112 13.54 -11.99 4.89
C SER A 112 12.16 -11.35 4.77
N GLY A 113 11.95 -10.58 3.68
CA GLY A 113 10.64 -10.03 3.32
C GLY A 113 9.72 -11.12 2.81
#